data_AF-A0A817U8Z7-F1
#
_entry.id   AF-A0A817U8Z7-F1
#
_cell.length_a   1.000
_cell.length_b   1.000
_cell.length_c   1.000
_cell.angle_alpha   90.00
_cell.angle_beta   90.00
_cell.angle_gamma   90.00
#
_symmetry.space_group_name_H-M   'P 1'
#
loop_
_entity.id
_entity.type
_entity.pdbx_description
1 polymer ?
#
loop_
_entity_poly.entity_id
_entity_poly.type
_entity_poly.pdbx_seq_one_letter_code
_entity_poly.pdbx_strand_id
1 'polypeptide(L)'
;MLTRQGAKRLLEAEFQRLSDIDITFPDRTTVAPIVYRPTELIMAEKTVAHILSKTLEQIPKYSGKPDQDADEWMKDLTATFRMADITESQALRIIPTFLEGHPKQWFNENTTIFESWNVFKTQFLHI
;
A
#
# COMPACT_ATOMS: atom_id res chain seq x y z
N MET A 1 9.56 -20.09 13.69
CA MET A 1 8.59 -19.14 14.26
C MET A 1 9.03 -17.73 13.92
N LEU A 2 8.33 -17.03 13.02
CA LEU A 2 8.59 -15.61 12.75
C LEU A 2 8.15 -14.78 13.96
N THR A 3 9.05 -14.01 14.55
CA THR A 3 8.66 -13.03 15.57
C THR A 3 7.95 -11.86 14.89
N ARG A 4 7.01 -11.21 15.59
CA ARG A 4 6.27 -10.02 15.12
C ARG A 4 7.17 -8.93 14.51
N GLN A 5 8.41 -8.81 15.00
CA GLN A 5 9.41 -7.88 14.47
C GLN A 5 9.96 -8.28 13.10
N GLY A 6 10.06 -9.58 12.80
CA GLY A 6 10.45 -10.08 11.50
C GLY A 6 9.43 -9.69 10.43
N ALA A 7 8.15 -10.00 10.66
CA ALA A 7 7.06 -9.67 9.73
C ALA A 7 6.98 -8.17 9.41
N LYS A 8 7.18 -7.31 10.41
CA LYS A 8 7.15 -5.85 10.25
C LYS A 8 8.25 -5.32 9.32
N ARG A 9 9.47 -5.86 9.43
CA ARG A 9 10.61 -5.49 8.55
C ARG A 9 10.43 -5.93 7.10
N LEU A 10 9.55 -6.92 6.86
CA LEU A 10 9.31 -7.51 5.54
C LEU A 10 8.25 -6.75 4.78
N LEU A 11 7.17 -6.38 5.47
CA LEU A 11 6.20 -5.41 4.96
C LEU A 11 6.90 -4.10 4.59
N GLU A 12 7.85 -3.64 5.41
CA GLU A 12 8.59 -2.40 5.15
C GLU A 12 9.53 -2.50 3.94
N ALA A 13 10.13 -3.67 3.70
CA ALA A 13 10.99 -3.91 2.54
C ALA A 13 10.20 -4.03 1.22
N GLU A 14 9.07 -4.74 1.21
CA GLU A 14 8.20 -4.84 0.04
C GLU A 14 7.55 -3.50 -0.30
N PHE A 15 7.19 -2.72 0.72
CA PHE A 15 6.66 -1.38 0.53
C PHE A 15 7.69 -0.44 -0.12
N GLN A 16 8.96 -0.54 0.28
CA GLN A 16 10.04 0.24 -0.32
C GLN A 16 10.27 -0.14 -1.78
N ARG A 17 10.17 -1.44 -2.09
CA ARG A 17 10.22 -1.94 -3.47
C ARG A 17 9.11 -1.39 -4.35
N LEU A 18 7.89 -1.28 -3.84
CA LEU A 18 6.76 -0.74 -4.59
C LEU A 18 6.83 0.78 -4.74
N SER A 19 7.48 1.49 -3.80
CA SER A 19 7.73 2.93 -3.92
C SER A 19 8.86 3.31 -4.88
N ASP A 20 9.78 2.38 -5.20
CA ASP A 20 10.88 2.58 -6.16
C ASP A 20 10.45 2.36 -7.63
N ILE A 21 9.18 2.03 -7.88
CA ILE A 21 8.65 1.85 -9.23
C ILE A 21 8.12 3.20 -9.74
N ASP A 22 9.03 4.16 -9.98
CA ASP A 22 9.06 4.88 -11.25
C ASP A 22 10.41 5.60 -11.49
N ILE A 23 10.86 5.49 -12.75
CA ILE A 23 11.89 6.25 -13.48
C ILE A 23 13.38 6.28 -13.02
N THR A 24 14.21 5.65 -13.87
CA THR A 24 15.59 5.99 -14.31
C THR A 24 16.74 5.03 -13.90
N PHE A 25 17.23 4.29 -14.92
CA PHE A 25 18.56 3.69 -15.21
C PHE A 25 19.59 3.31 -14.11
N PRO A 26 20.36 2.23 -14.32
CA PRO A 26 21.20 1.62 -13.30
C PRO A 26 22.53 2.37 -13.14
N ASP A 27 22.94 2.60 -11.90
CA ASP A 27 24.37 2.71 -11.59
C ASP A 27 24.79 1.67 -10.56
N ARG A 28 25.88 0.98 -10.90
CA ARG A 28 26.49 -0.09 -10.14
C ARG A 28 27.24 0.53 -8.97
N THR A 29 27.01 0.04 -7.75
CA THR A 29 28.02 -0.41 -6.77
C THR A 29 27.55 -0.14 -5.35
N THR A 30 26.97 -1.16 -4.69
CA THR A 30 27.11 -1.30 -3.24
C THR A 30 26.96 -2.76 -2.85
N VAL A 31 28.10 -3.42 -2.64
CA VAL A 31 28.14 -4.80 -2.15
C VAL A 31 27.87 -4.76 -0.65
N ALA A 32 26.61 -4.99 -0.24
CA ALA A 32 26.25 -5.16 1.16
C ALA A 32 26.49 -6.62 1.60
N PRO A 33 26.86 -6.88 2.87
CA PRO A 33 27.20 -8.23 3.35
C PRO A 33 25.99 -9.17 3.27
N ILE A 34 26.22 -10.37 2.73
CA ILE A 34 25.19 -11.40 2.56
C ILE A 34 24.83 -11.98 3.94
N VAL A 35 23.84 -11.36 4.59
CA VAL A 35 23.18 -11.94 5.76
C VAL A 35 22.37 -13.13 5.24
N TYR A 36 22.85 -14.35 5.51
CA TYR A 36 22.16 -15.60 5.17
C TYR A 36 20.82 -15.66 5.94
N ARG A 37 19.73 -15.18 5.32
CA ARG A 37 18.37 -15.44 5.84
C ARG A 37 18.04 -16.92 5.61
N PRO A 38 17.46 -17.62 6.59
CA PRO A 38 16.97 -18.97 6.40
C PRO A 38 16.01 -19.01 5.20
N THR A 39 16.20 -19.98 4.30
CA THR A 39 15.42 -20.13 3.06
C THR A 39 13.90 -20.20 3.31
N GLU A 40 13.50 -20.74 4.46
CA GLU A 40 12.09 -20.78 4.90
C GLU A 40 11.51 -19.39 5.19
N LEU A 41 12.32 -18.47 5.72
CA LEU A 41 11.92 -17.08 5.95
C LEU A 41 11.67 -16.40 4.60
N ILE A 42 12.57 -16.60 3.63
CA ILE A 42 12.47 -16.02 2.28
C ILE A 42 11.26 -16.58 1.51
N MET A 43 10.96 -17.87 1.67
CA MET A 43 9.78 -18.48 1.05
C MET A 43 8.48 -17.97 1.70
N ALA A 44 8.42 -17.90 3.03
CA ALA A 44 7.28 -17.34 3.74
C ALA A 44 7.07 -15.85 3.38
N GLU A 45 8.15 -15.08 3.27
CA GLU A 45 8.16 -13.69 2.81
C GLU A 45 7.54 -13.54 1.42
N LYS A 46 8.00 -14.33 0.46
CA LYS A 46 7.47 -14.32 -0.91
C LYS A 46 6.02 -14.75 -0.96
N THR A 47 5.62 -15.74 -0.16
CA THR A 47 4.23 -16.20 -0.11
C THR A 47 3.31 -15.15 0.50
N VAL A 48 3.73 -14.48 1.57
CA VAL A 48 2.94 -13.40 2.19
C VAL A 48 2.83 -12.20 1.25
N ALA A 49 3.93 -11.77 0.62
CA ALA A 49 3.92 -10.68 -0.35
C ALA A 49 3.00 -10.99 -1.54
N HIS A 50 3.03 -12.22 -2.06
CA HIS A 50 2.19 -12.66 -3.16
C HIS A 50 0.70 -12.78 -2.79
N ILE A 51 0.40 -13.18 -1.55
CA ILE A 51 -0.99 -13.20 -1.06
C ILE A 51 -1.48 -11.77 -0.89
N LEU A 52 -0.69 -10.89 -0.29
CA LEU A 52 -1.04 -9.48 -0.11
C LEU A 52 -1.22 -8.77 -1.45
N SER A 53 -0.34 -8.98 -2.43
CA SER A 53 -0.49 -8.38 -3.75
C SER A 53 -1.79 -8.82 -4.43
N LYS A 54 -2.10 -10.12 -4.37
CA LYS A 54 -3.36 -10.65 -4.91
C LYS A 54 -4.59 -10.12 -4.18
N THR A 55 -4.53 -9.99 -2.86
CA THR A 55 -5.64 -9.43 -2.07
C THR A 55 -5.86 -7.96 -2.42
N LEU A 56 -4.79 -7.18 -2.59
CA LEU A 56 -4.88 -5.78 -2.99
C LEU A 56 -5.38 -5.61 -4.44
N GLU A 57 -5.00 -6.49 -5.36
CA GLU A 57 -5.51 -6.49 -6.75
C GLU A 57 -7.01 -6.79 -6.85
N GLN A 58 -7.58 -7.51 -5.87
CA GLN A 58 -9.01 -7.82 -5.83
C GLN A 58 -9.87 -6.69 -5.28
N ILE A 59 -9.27 -5.65 -4.70
CA ILE A 59 -10.02 -4.53 -4.15
C ILE A 59 -10.62 -3.72 -5.31
N PRO A 60 -11.95 -3.50 -5.32
CA PRO A 60 -12.58 -2.70 -6.35
C PRO A 60 -12.08 -1.26 -6.27
N LYS A 61 -11.75 -0.68 -7.41
CA LYS A 61 -11.34 0.72 -7.48
C LYS A 61 -12.55 1.65 -7.39
N TYR A 62 -12.34 2.80 -6.75
CA TYR A 62 -13.36 3.83 -6.63
C TYR A 62 -13.23 4.87 -7.74
N SER A 63 -14.32 5.05 -8.49
CA SER A 63 -14.39 5.96 -9.63
C SER A 63 -15.35 7.13 -9.41
N GLY A 64 -16.07 7.16 -8.28
CA GLY A 64 -17.07 8.19 -7.99
C GLY A 64 -18.37 8.03 -8.77
N LYS A 65 -18.66 6.83 -9.29
CA LYS A 65 -19.94 6.55 -9.96
C LYS A 65 -21.08 6.48 -8.94
N PRO A 66 -22.32 6.81 -9.34
CA PRO A 66 -23.47 6.86 -8.43
C PRO A 66 -23.88 5.50 -7.84
N ASP A 67 -23.41 4.39 -8.41
CA ASP A 67 -23.58 3.03 -7.88
C ASP A 67 -22.52 2.64 -6.85
N GLN A 68 -21.53 3.50 -6.58
CA GLN A 68 -20.47 3.26 -5.60
C GLN A 68 -20.67 4.14 -4.36
N ASP A 69 -20.96 3.52 -3.21
CA ASP A 69 -21.00 4.21 -1.93
C ASP A 69 -19.57 4.46 -1.42
N ALA A 70 -19.22 5.73 -1.25
CA ALA A 70 -17.89 6.16 -0.81
C ALA A 70 -17.56 5.70 0.62
N ASP A 71 -18.56 5.68 1.50
CA ASP A 71 -18.41 5.32 2.91
C ASP A 71 -18.23 3.81 3.07
N GLU A 72 -19.03 3.01 2.34
CA GLU A 72 -18.88 1.55 2.29
C GLU A 72 -17.53 1.15 1.70
N TRP A 73 -17.16 1.73 0.55
CA TRP A 73 -15.86 1.48 -0.07
C TRP A 73 -14.69 1.83 0.84
N MET A 74 -14.74 2.97 1.53
CA MET A 74 -13.68 3.40 2.45
C MET A 74 -13.56 2.49 3.67
N LYS A 75 -14.70 2.00 4.20
CA LYS A 75 -14.73 1.03 5.31
C LYS A 75 -14.06 -0.28 4.92
N ASP A 76 -14.42 -0.83 3.76
CA ASP A 76 -13.88 -2.09 3.26
C ASP A 76 -12.38 -1.99 2.94
N LEU A 77 -11.96 -0.88 2.34
CA LEU A 77 -10.56 -0.60 2.08
C LEU A 77 -9.75 -0.50 3.37
N THR A 78 -10.26 0.25 4.36
CA THR A 78 -9.58 0.41 5.65
C THR A 78 -9.49 -0.92 6.40
N ALA A 79 -10.54 -1.75 6.34
CA ALA A 79 -10.52 -3.09 6.92
C ALA A 79 -9.47 -3.98 6.25
N THR A 80 -9.38 -3.93 4.92
CA THR A 80 -8.38 -4.70 4.16
C THR A 80 -6.96 -4.26 4.47
N PHE A 81 -6.70 -2.94 4.54
CA PHE A 81 -5.41 -2.41 4.95
C PHE A 81 -5.01 -2.86 6.36
N ARG A 82 -5.97 -2.88 7.29
CA ARG A 82 -5.74 -3.39 8.64
C ARG A 82 -5.43 -4.89 8.65
N MET A 83 -6.11 -5.69 7.84
CA MET A 83 -5.83 -7.13 7.71
C MET A 83 -4.46 -7.40 7.09
N ALA A 84 -4.00 -6.50 6.23
CA ALA A 84 -2.70 -6.54 5.56
C ALA A 84 -1.55 -5.93 6.39
N ASP A 85 -1.81 -5.51 7.64
CA ASP A 85 -0.85 -4.77 8.49
C ASP A 85 -0.26 -3.53 7.78
N ILE A 86 -1.03 -2.91 6.89
CA ILE A 86 -0.68 -1.66 6.20
C ILE A 86 -0.89 -0.51 7.19
N THR A 87 0.18 0.24 7.44
CA THR A 87 0.14 1.43 8.29
C THR A 87 -0.58 2.59 7.59
N GLU A 88 -1.07 3.57 8.36
CA GLU A 88 -1.76 4.75 7.80
C GLU A 88 -0.89 5.53 6.80
N SER A 89 0.41 5.66 7.08
CA SER A 89 1.37 6.32 6.18
C SER A 89 1.56 5.55 4.88
N GLN A 90 1.50 4.21 4.95
CA GLN A 90 1.57 3.35 3.78
C GLN A 90 0.26 3.41 2.98
N ALA A 91 -0.89 3.41 3.65
CA ALA A 91 -2.21 3.56 3.04
C ALA A 91 -2.29 4.85 2.19
N LEU A 92 -1.82 5.98 2.71
CA LEU A 92 -1.76 7.26 1.97
C LEU A 92 -0.87 7.22 0.72
N ARG A 93 0.16 6.37 0.69
CA ARG A 93 1.05 6.24 -0.48
C ARG A 93 0.44 5.35 -1.56
N ILE A 94 -0.32 4.33 -1.17
CA ILE A 94 -0.93 3.38 -2.12
C ILE A 94 -2.35 3.76 -2.54
N ILE A 95 -3.05 4.65 -1.82
CA ILE A 95 -4.43 5.03 -2.14
C ILE A 95 -4.67 5.45 -3.61
N PRO A 96 -3.74 6.13 -4.33
CA PRO A 96 -3.97 6.49 -5.74
C PRO A 96 -4.12 5.30 -6.68
N THR A 97 -3.67 4.09 -6.28
CA THR A 97 -3.83 2.87 -7.08
C THR A 97 -5.24 2.31 -7.01
N PHE A 98 -5.99 2.67 -5.96
CA PHE A 98 -7.38 2.27 -5.73
C PHE A 98 -8.40 3.32 -6.17
N LEU A 99 -7.94 4.48 -6.65
CA LEU A 99 -8.77 5.55 -7.18
C LEU A 99 -8.68 5.58 -8.71
N GLU A 100 -9.79 5.93 -9.37
CA GLU A 100 -9.85 6.17 -10.81
C GLU A 100 -10.62 7.45 -11.12
N GLY A 101 -10.38 8.02 -12.31
CA GLY A 101 -11.12 9.18 -12.80
C GLY A 101 -11.02 10.40 -11.87
N HIS A 102 -12.17 11.02 -11.59
CA HIS A 102 -12.27 12.27 -10.82
C HIS A 102 -11.71 12.14 -9.39
N PRO A 103 -12.04 11.12 -8.58
CA PRO A 103 -11.43 10.91 -7.26
C PRO A 103 -9.90 10.85 -7.28
N LYS A 104 -9.31 10.21 -8.30
CA LYS A 104 -7.84 10.12 -8.43
C LYS A 104 -7.23 11.49 -8.74
N GLN A 105 -7.85 12.24 -9.65
CA GLN A 105 -7.40 13.59 -9.98
C GLN A 105 -7.48 14.50 -8.75
N TRP A 106 -8.62 14.50 -8.05
CA TRP A 106 -8.81 15.23 -6.81
C TRP A 106 -7.74 14.89 -5.77
N PHE A 107 -7.44 13.59 -5.59
CA PHE A 107 -6.37 13.17 -4.67
C PHE A 107 -5.02 13.78 -5.06
N ASN A 108 -4.65 13.71 -6.34
CA ASN A 108 -3.38 14.23 -6.84
C ASN A 108 -3.24 15.74 -6.62
N GLU A 109 -4.32 16.50 -6.84
CA GLU A 109 -4.36 17.95 -6.64
C GLU A 109 -4.27 18.34 -5.15
N ASN A 110 -4.71 17.46 -4.25
CA ASN A 110 -4.79 17.70 -2.81
C ASN A 110 -3.76 16.88 -2.00
N THR A 111 -2.74 16.30 -2.63
CA THR A 111 -1.75 15.44 -1.93
C THR A 111 -1.06 16.15 -0.75
N THR A 112 -0.86 17.45 -0.86
CA THR A 112 -0.15 18.27 0.14
C THR A 112 -0.94 18.49 1.43
N ILE A 113 -2.27 18.26 1.44
CA ILE A 113 -3.11 18.43 2.63
C ILE A 113 -3.28 17.14 3.45
N PHE A 114 -2.89 15.98 2.91
CA PHE A 114 -3.10 14.69 3.57
C PHE A 114 -1.96 14.35 4.53
N GLU A 115 -2.00 14.95 5.73
CA GLU A 115 -1.01 14.67 6.80
C GLU A 115 -1.24 13.31 7.49
N SER A 116 -2.47 12.78 7.42
CA SER A 116 -2.84 11.49 8.01
C SER A 116 -3.97 10.82 7.24
N TRP A 117 -4.07 9.49 7.39
CA TRP A 117 -5.17 8.71 6.82
C TRP A 117 -6.55 9.23 7.29
N ASN A 118 -6.63 9.75 8.51
CA ASN A 118 -7.86 10.31 9.04
C ASN A 118 -8.28 11.61 8.34
N VAL A 119 -7.33 12.49 8.02
CA VAL A 119 -7.60 13.71 7.25
C VAL A 119 -8.08 13.35 5.85
N PHE A 120 -7.43 12.39 5.19
CA PHE A 120 -7.86 11.89 3.89
C PHE A 120 -9.30 11.36 3.93
N LYS A 121 -9.64 10.45 4.86
CA LYS A 121 -11.02 9.92 4.99
C LYS A 121 -12.06 11.02 5.15
N THR A 122 -11.77 12.01 6.00
CA THR A 122 -12.69 13.12 6.27
C THR A 122 -12.93 13.92 5.00
N GLN A 123 -11.87 14.29 4.29
CA GLN A 123 -11.99 15.09 3.06
C GLN A 123 -12.63 14.30 1.92
N PHE A 124 -12.29 13.01 1.79
CA PHE A 124 -12.78 12.14 0.72
C PHE A 124 -14.29 11.90 0.78
N LEU A 125 -14.92 11.91 1.97
CA LEU A 125 -16.37 11.76 2.10
C LEU A 125 -17.15 13.04 1.74
N HIS A 126 -16.46 14.11 1.36
CA HIS A 126 -17.05 15.40 0.98
C HIS A 126 -16.82 15.78 -0.50
N ILE A 127 -16.24 14.89 -1.31
CA ILE A 127 -16.00 15.10 -2.75
C ILE A 127 -17.19 14.64 -3.59
#